data_AF-B5JXK0-F1
#
_entry.id   AF-B5JXK0-F1
#
_cell.length_a   1.000
_cell.length_b   1.000
_cell.length_c   1.000
_cell.angle_alpha   90.00
_cell.angle_beta   90.00
_cell.angle_gamma   90.00
#
_symmetry.space_group_name_H-M   'P 1'
#
loop_
_entity.id
_entity.type
_entity.pdbx_description
1 polymer ?
#
loop_
_entity_poly.entity_id
_entity_poly.type
_entity_poly.pdbx_seq_one_letter_code
_entity_poly.pdbx_strand_id
1 'polypeptide(L)' 'MRKKEAEYKEAGLDDTSLDDEAVIRAMVQYPKLIERPIVVHSGKAAIGRPPENVLDLF' A
#
# COMPACT_ATOMS: atom_id res chain seq x y z
N MET A 1 -1.93 1.77 -3.28
CA MET A 1 -2.90 1.24 -2.30
C MET A 1 -4.08 0.71 -3.09
N ARG A 2 -4.63 -0.43 -2.69
CA ARG A 2 -5.72 -1.09 -3.41
C ARG A 2 -7.05 -0.34 -3.20
N LYS A 3 -7.30 0.68 -4.02
CA LYS A 3 -8.50 1.53 -3.95
C LYS A 3 -9.81 0.84 -4.37
N LYS A 4 -9.74 -0.39 -4.88
CA LYS A 4 -10.90 -1.16 -5.38
C LYS A 4 -11.48 -2.13 -4.34
N GLU A 5 -10.84 -2.26 -3.19
CA GLU A 5 -11.32 -3.12 -2.09
C GLU A 5 -12.51 -2.46 -1.37
N ALA A 6 -13.44 -3.26 -0.85
CA ALA A 6 -14.59 -2.74 -0.10
C ALA A 6 -14.11 -2.01 1.17
N GLU A 7 -13.07 -2.56 1.78
CA GLU A 7 -12.38 -2.08 2.95
C GLU A 7 -11.82 -0.65 2.76
N TYR A 8 -11.56 -0.22 1.51
CA TYR A 8 -11.08 1.13 1.22
C TYR A 8 -12.16 2.17 1.50
N LYS A 9 -13.41 1.86 1.11
CA LYS A 9 -14.57 2.71 1.37
C LYS A 9 -15.03 2.61 2.82
N GLU A 10 -14.99 1.41 3.40
CA GLU A 10 -15.35 1.20 4.81
C GLU A 10 -14.41 1.93 5.76
N ALA A 11 -13.12 2.03 5.41
CA ALA A 11 -12.14 2.79 6.16
C ALA A 11 -12.15 4.31 5.88
N GLY A 12 -13.05 4.80 5.00
CA GLY A 12 -13.15 6.22 4.65
C GLY A 12 -11.91 6.79 3.94
N LEU A 13 -11.12 5.94 3.27
CA LEU A 13 -9.85 6.35 2.64
C LEU A 13 -10.03 7.14 1.34
N ASP A 14 -11.26 7.39 0.91
CA ASP A 14 -11.60 8.34 -0.13
C ASP A 14 -11.53 9.80 0.32
N ASP A 15 -11.48 10.05 1.63
CA ASP A 15 -11.28 11.38 2.19
C ASP A 15 -9.84 11.86 1.99
N THR A 16 -9.68 12.90 1.16
CA THR A 16 -8.39 13.52 0.83
C THR A 16 -7.82 14.38 1.96
N SER A 17 -8.57 14.60 3.04
CA SER A 17 -8.13 15.34 4.22
C SER A 17 -7.41 14.47 5.26
N LEU A 18 -7.42 13.14 5.08
CA LEU A 18 -6.74 12.21 5.96
C LEU A 18 -5.22 12.43 5.94
N ASP A 19 -4.62 12.36 7.12
CA ASP A 19 -3.18 12.36 7.29
C ASP A 19 -2.57 10.98 7.01
N ASP A 20 -1.26 10.95 6.77
CA ASP A 20 -0.53 9.71 6.54
C ASP A 20 -0.70 8.72 7.70
N GLU A 21 -0.86 9.20 8.93
CA GLU A 21 -1.04 8.36 10.11
C GLU A 21 -2.39 7.63 10.12
N ALA A 22 -3.49 8.29 9.76
CA ALA A 22 -4.79 7.67 9.58
C ALA A 22 -4.76 6.64 8.44
N VAL A 23 -4.09 6.97 7.34
CA VAL A 23 -3.91 6.06 6.20
C VAL A 23 -3.12 4.81 6.63
N ILE A 24 -2.04 4.97 7.40
CA ILE A 24 -1.25 3.85 7.94
C ILE A 24 -2.08 3.02 8.92
N ARG A 25 -2.83 3.65 9.84
CA ARG A 25 -3.72 2.93 10.75
C ARG A 25 -4.73 2.06 9.99
N ALA A 26 -5.33 2.59 8.94
CA ALA A 26 -6.24 1.84 8.09
C ALA A 26 -5.54 0.69 7.37
N MET A 27 -4.30 0.87 6.89
CA MET A 27 -3.50 -0.22 6.31
C MET A 27 -3.19 -1.33 7.34
N VAL A 28 -2.94 -0.98 8.61
CA VAL A 28 -2.71 -1.96 9.68
C VAL A 28 -4.00 -2.70 10.03
N GLN A 29 -5.12 -1.99 10.11
CA GLN A 29 -6.43 -2.58 10.39
C GLN A 29 -6.93 -3.47 9.23
N TYR A 30 -6.66 -3.05 7.99
CA TYR A 30 -7.04 -3.76 6.77
C TYR A 30 -5.80 -4.02 5.88
N PRO A 31 -4.97 -5.03 6.20
CA PRO A 31 -3.74 -5.32 5.45
C PRO A 31 -3.94 -5.58 3.95
N LYS A 32 -5.16 -5.94 3.56
CA LYS A 32 -5.58 -6.14 2.17
C LYS A 32 -5.49 -4.86 1.32
N LEU A 33 -5.56 -3.69 1.95
CA LEU A 33 -5.41 -2.39 1.28
C LEU A 33 -3.98 -2.14 0.78
N ILE A 34 -3.00 -2.84 1.33
CA ILE A 34 -1.59 -2.69 0.97
C ILE A 34 -1.34 -3.34 -0.39
N GLU A 35 -0.61 -2.63 -1.26
CA GLU A 35 -0.23 -3.17 -2.57
C GLU A 35 0.71 -4.36 -2.44
N ARG A 36 0.53 -5.35 -3.33
CA ARG A 36 1.36 -6.56 -3.36
C ARG A 36 1.61 -6.98 -4.81
N PRO A 37 2.79 -7.52 -5.16
CA PRO A 37 3.86 -7.96 -4.24
C PRO A 37 4.72 -6.81 -3.70
N ILE A 38 5.17 -6.95 -2.46
CA ILE A 38 6.23 -6.11 -1.87
C ILE A 38 7.50 -6.97 -1.92
N VAL A 39 8.53 -6.47 -2.58
CA VAL A 39 9.83 -7.14 -2.66
C VAL A 39 10.81 -6.38 -1.80
N VAL A 40 11.61 -7.10 -1.01
CA VAL A 40 12.64 -6.55 -0.14
C VAL A 40 13.98 -7.16 -0.54
N HIS A 41 14.96 -6.32 -0.85
CA HIS A 41 16.32 -6.73 -1.20
C HIS A 41 17.34 -5.73 -0.66
N SER A 42 18.37 -6.23 0.04
CA SER A 42 19.49 -5.43 0.55
C SER A 42 19.09 -4.15 1.32
N GLY A 43 18.03 -4.24 2.14
CA GLY A 43 17.52 -3.11 2.94
C GLY A 43 16.64 -2.12 2.18
N LYS A 44 16.39 -2.34 0.88
CA LYS A 44 15.43 -1.58 0.07
C LYS A 44 14.14 -2.37 -0.12
N ALA A 45 13.03 -1.67 -0.34
CA ALA A 45 11.74 -2.29 -0.64
C ALA A 45 11.03 -1.60 -1.81
N ALA A 46 10.39 -2.36 -2.68
CA ALA A 46 9.61 -1.85 -3.81
C ALA A 46 8.31 -2.64 -4.00
N ILE A 47 7.29 -1.96 -4.56
CA ILE A 47 6.05 -2.59 -4.97
C ILE A 47 6.25 -3.11 -6.40
N GLY A 48 6.21 -4.44 -6.57
CA GLY A 48 6.42 -5.13 -7.85
C GLY A 48 5.22 -5.08 -8.80
N ARG A 49 4.50 -3.96 -8.81
CA ARG A 49 3.50 -3.64 -9.84
C ARG A 49 3.80 -2.26 -10.44
N PRO A 50 4.28 -2.20 -11.68
CA PRO A 50 4.63 -3.34 -12.54
C PRO A 50 5.89 -4.09 -12.05
N PRO A 51 6.14 -5.34 -12.49
CA PRO A 51 7.27 -6.16 -12.02
C PRO A 51 8.64 -5.50 -12.24
N GLU A 52 8.79 -4.63 -13.25
CA GLU A 52 10.03 -3.89 -13.48
C GLU A 52 10.45 -2.99 -12.32
N ASN A 53 9.53 -2.54 -11.45
CA ASN A 53 9.87 -1.75 -10.26
C ASN A 53 10.83 -2.47 -9.30
N VAL A 54 10.86 -3.81 -9.36
CA VAL A 54 11.75 -4.63 -8.54
C VAL A 54 13.21 -4.49 -9.00
N LEU A 55 13.45 -4.09 -10.25
CA LEU A 55 14.80 -3.91 -10.80
C LEU A 55 15.56 -2.79 -10.07
N ASP A 56 14.87 -1.77 -9.55
CA ASP A 56 15.47 -0.66 -8.79
C ASP A 56 16.06 -1.09 -7.43
N LEU A 57 15.76 -2.32 -7.00
CA LEU A 57 16.26 -2.88 -5.75
C LEU A 57 17.68 -3.46 -5.88
N PHE A 58 18.09 -3.83 -7.09
CA PHE A 58 19.39 -4.44 -7.40
C PHE A 58 20.41 -3.40 -7.85
#